data_AF-A0A9E6DHZ1-F1
#
_entry.id   AF-A0A9E6DHZ1-F1
#
_cell.length_a   1.000
_cell.length_b   1.000
_cell.length_c   1.000
_cell.angle_alpha   90.00
_cell.angle_beta   90.00
_cell.angle_gamma   90.00
#
_symmetry.space_group_name_H-M   'P 1'
#
loop_
_entity.id
_entity.type
_entity.pdbx_description
1 polymer ?
#
loop_
_entity_poly.entity_id
_entity_poly.type
_entity_poly.pdbx_seq_one_letter_code
_entity_poly.pdbx_strand_id
1 'polypeptide(L)'
;MSTQAFDNFISTIHTVTPVTPDVLVDLTTGSNSHVSDQNAKHGVWTLSSFDALAGLGEAMFGHPWTIARIEKRTKDPSKRHVIASARYDTKFAAARNRAFLREKSIWLLERELARISVTGQIAHQDEAEASANEPQAHNLPRYLLKLTCKLTARVVDVIKKKLGGTPKPFGLSIAQGTPLSFDPAKATEIANPKGHYLADPFFAQRDNETYLFFEDYDYATDLGKLSVGRLDNGDLTIIGDTHAAPPHHSYPFVFNHDGHTYMVPETASKSALEVWRSTTWPLGWERVGIQLEGISCADTSFVKRDETWWLFT
;
A
#
# COMPACT_ATOMS: atom_id res chain seq x y z
N MET A 1 -26.18 26.73 3.50
CA MET A 1 -26.94 25.88 4.44
C MET A 1 -27.30 26.74 5.63
N SER A 2 -28.59 26.95 5.89
CA SER A 2 -29.04 27.85 6.96
C SER A 2 -28.66 27.26 8.32
N THR A 3 -28.28 28.12 9.27
CA THR A 3 -27.98 27.81 10.67
C THR A 3 -29.05 26.91 11.30
N GLN A 4 -30.30 27.08 10.86
CA GLN A 4 -31.48 26.32 11.27
C GLN A 4 -31.42 24.82 10.93
N ALA A 5 -30.76 24.41 9.85
CA ALA A 5 -30.59 23.00 9.50
C ALA A 5 -29.55 22.31 10.38
N PHE A 6 -28.52 23.05 10.82
CA PHE A 6 -27.51 22.58 11.77
C PHE A 6 -28.10 22.50 13.18
N ASP A 7 -28.86 23.51 13.60
CA ASP A 7 -29.52 23.54 14.90
C ASP A 7 -30.59 22.44 15.03
N ASN A 8 -31.32 22.14 13.95
CA ASN A 8 -32.26 21.01 13.92
C ASN A 8 -31.57 19.64 13.94
N PHE A 9 -30.38 19.52 13.33
CA PHE A 9 -29.58 18.30 13.43
C PHE A 9 -29.08 18.08 14.88
N ILE A 10 -28.61 19.14 15.54
CA ILE A 10 -28.19 19.10 16.95
C ILE A 10 -29.38 18.80 17.88
N SER A 11 -30.56 19.38 17.63
CA SER A 11 -31.75 19.14 18.47
C SER A 11 -32.31 17.71 18.34
N THR A 12 -32.15 17.08 17.16
CA THR A 12 -32.59 15.70 16.93
C THR A 12 -31.71 14.68 17.69
N ILE A 13 -30.44 15.02 17.98
CA ILE A 13 -29.53 14.17 18.78
C ILE A 13 -29.98 14.06 20.25
N HIS A 14 -30.83 14.97 20.75
CA HIS A 14 -31.29 14.97 22.14
C HIS A 14 -32.40 13.97 22.48
N THR A 15 -32.85 13.13 21.53
CA THR A 15 -33.88 12.10 21.78
C THR A 15 -33.37 10.65 21.71
N VAL A 16 -32.06 10.46 21.56
CA VAL A 16 -31.43 9.17 21.80
C VAL A 16 -31.27 9.03 23.33
N THR A 17 -31.65 7.89 23.90
CA THR A 17 -31.20 7.43 25.23
C THR A 17 -29.77 7.92 25.46
N PRO A 18 -29.38 8.47 26.62
CA PRO A 18 -28.02 8.97 26.80
C PRO A 18 -27.02 7.82 26.63
N VAL A 19 -26.55 7.65 25.40
CA VAL A 19 -25.48 6.71 25.05
C VAL A 19 -24.24 7.39 25.57
N THR A 20 -23.66 6.87 26.64
CA THR A 20 -22.28 7.17 26.99
C THR A 20 -21.40 6.50 25.95
N PRO A 21 -20.80 7.24 25.01
CA PRO A 21 -19.99 6.63 23.97
C PRO A 21 -18.75 5.98 24.60
N ASP A 22 -18.29 4.87 24.03
CA ASP A 22 -17.01 4.29 24.44
C ASP A 22 -15.86 5.23 24.10
N VAL A 23 -15.89 5.85 22.91
CA VAL A 23 -14.88 6.79 22.40
C VAL A 23 -15.60 7.98 21.75
N LEU A 24 -15.11 9.20 22.00
CA LEU A 24 -15.47 10.38 21.21
C LEU A 24 -14.34 10.68 20.24
N VAL A 25 -14.64 10.87 18.95
CA VAL A 25 -13.63 11.22 17.95
C VAL A 25 -13.82 12.67 17.54
N ASP A 26 -12.78 13.47 17.69
CA ASP A 26 -12.73 14.85 17.24
C ASP A 26 -12.00 14.97 15.89
N LEU A 27 -12.77 15.31 14.86
CA LEU A 27 -12.30 15.56 13.50
C LEU A 27 -12.25 17.05 13.16
N THR A 28 -12.46 17.93 14.14
CA THR A 28 -12.39 19.37 13.92
C THR A 28 -10.95 19.82 13.70
N THR A 29 -10.79 20.89 12.92
CA THR A 29 -9.47 21.49 12.68
C THR A 29 -9.20 22.57 13.72
N GLY A 30 -8.19 22.35 14.57
CA GLY A 30 -7.69 23.34 15.53
C GLY A 30 -8.06 23.06 16.99
N SER A 31 -7.39 23.75 17.91
CA SER A 31 -7.46 23.54 19.37
C SER A 31 -8.79 23.96 20.03
N ASN A 32 -9.79 24.40 19.27
CA ASN A 32 -11.00 25.06 19.80
C ASN A 32 -12.25 24.17 19.79
N SER A 33 -12.10 22.84 19.86
CA SER A 33 -13.28 21.99 20.02
C SER A 33 -13.87 22.18 21.43
N HIS A 34 -15.16 22.51 21.52
CA HIS A 34 -15.88 22.67 22.79
C HIS A 34 -16.44 21.34 23.33
N VAL A 35 -16.00 20.20 22.81
CA VAL A 35 -16.48 18.88 23.24
C VAL A 35 -15.88 18.56 24.60
N SER A 36 -16.74 18.56 25.62
CA SER A 36 -16.38 18.20 26.99
C SER A 36 -15.95 16.74 27.07
N ASP A 37 -14.80 16.47 27.70
CA ASP A 37 -14.23 15.12 27.88
C ASP A 37 -15.08 14.18 28.75
N GLN A 38 -16.19 14.64 29.32
CA GLN A 38 -16.70 14.10 30.58
C GLN A 38 -17.53 12.81 30.52
N ASN A 39 -17.88 12.26 29.35
CA ASN A 39 -18.79 11.10 29.29
C ASN A 39 -18.32 9.92 28.43
N ALA A 40 -17.08 9.94 27.93
CA ALA A 40 -16.55 8.84 27.11
C ALA A 40 -15.61 7.92 27.88
N LYS A 41 -15.87 6.61 27.86
CA LYS A 41 -15.09 5.59 28.62
C LYS A 41 -13.60 5.65 28.31
N HIS A 42 -13.25 5.83 27.05
CA HIS A 42 -11.88 5.89 26.53
C HIS A 42 -11.45 7.33 26.18
N GLY A 43 -12.27 8.33 26.52
CA GLY A 43 -12.01 9.76 26.32
C GLY A 43 -12.23 10.25 24.89
N VAL A 44 -11.71 11.45 24.61
CA VAL A 44 -11.74 12.08 23.29
C VAL A 44 -10.46 11.77 22.54
N TRP A 45 -10.58 11.30 21.30
CA TRP A 45 -9.48 10.97 20.40
C TRP A 45 -9.38 12.04 19.32
N THR A 46 -8.16 12.52 19.10
CA THR A 46 -7.82 13.50 18.07
C THR A 46 -6.88 12.89 17.05
N LEU A 47 -6.95 13.36 15.80
CA LEU A 47 -6.10 12.90 14.71
C LEU A 47 -5.10 13.99 14.34
N SER A 48 -3.80 13.70 14.42
CA SER A 48 -2.73 14.68 14.11
C SER A 48 -2.81 15.20 12.66
N SER A 49 -3.47 14.46 11.75
CA SER A 49 -3.71 14.90 10.36
C SER A 49 -4.62 16.13 10.24
N PHE A 50 -5.34 16.48 11.31
CA PHE A 50 -6.23 17.65 11.35
C PHE A 50 -5.55 18.91 11.91
N ASP A 51 -4.35 18.77 12.49
CA ASP A 51 -3.53 19.89 12.93
C ASP A 51 -3.26 20.88 11.77
N ALA A 52 -3.06 22.15 12.12
CA ALA A 52 -2.88 23.22 11.15
C ALA A 52 -1.68 22.99 10.22
N LEU A 53 -0.59 22.45 10.77
CA LEU A 53 0.69 22.24 10.07
C LEU A 53 0.94 20.77 9.71
N ALA A 54 -0.08 19.91 9.80
CA ALA A 54 0.03 18.47 9.57
C ALA A 54 0.69 18.16 8.20
N GLY A 55 1.85 17.50 8.24
CA GLY A 55 2.58 17.07 7.05
C GLY A 55 3.22 18.20 6.23
N LEU A 56 3.19 19.44 6.71
CA LEU A 56 3.76 20.59 6.01
C LEU A 56 5.29 20.57 6.07
N GLY A 57 5.86 20.40 7.27
CA GLY A 57 7.31 20.33 7.46
C GLY A 57 7.93 19.20 6.65
N GLU A 58 7.31 18.01 6.70
CA GLU A 58 7.74 16.84 5.96
C GLU A 58 7.79 17.10 4.45
N ALA A 59 6.72 17.67 3.88
CA ALA A 59 6.66 18.01 2.46
C ALA A 59 7.67 19.11 2.07
N MET A 60 7.79 20.15 2.89
CA MET A 60 8.68 21.29 2.65
C MET A 60 10.15 20.87 2.67
N PHE A 61 10.56 20.15 3.70
CA PHE A 61 11.95 19.69 3.86
C PHE A 61 12.25 18.44 3.03
N GLY A 62 11.23 17.72 2.56
CA GLY A 62 11.41 16.51 1.75
C GLY A 62 11.74 15.28 2.58
N HIS A 63 11.18 15.18 3.78
CA HIS A 63 11.24 13.94 4.54
C HIS A 63 10.58 12.81 3.74
N PRO A 64 11.15 11.59 3.75
CA PRO A 64 10.64 10.48 2.95
C PRO A 64 9.25 10.04 3.41
N TRP A 65 8.95 10.18 4.70
CA TRP A 65 7.67 9.80 5.29
C TRP A 65 7.10 10.92 6.17
N THR A 66 5.78 10.85 6.36
CA THR A 66 5.00 11.64 7.31
C THR A 66 4.23 10.71 8.24
N ILE A 67 4.06 11.11 9.50
CA ILE A 67 3.39 10.30 10.52
C ILE A 67 1.94 10.79 10.72
N ALA A 68 0.99 9.86 10.68
CA ALA A 68 -0.35 10.07 11.22
C ALA A 68 -0.44 9.45 12.62
N ARG A 69 -1.04 10.16 13.57
CA ARG A 69 -1.25 9.69 14.96
C ARG A 69 -2.70 9.82 15.36
N ILE A 70 -3.14 8.86 16.17
CA ILE A 70 -4.31 8.97 17.02
C ILE A 70 -3.81 9.29 18.41
N GLU A 71 -4.27 10.41 18.95
CA GLU A 71 -3.87 10.90 20.25
C GLU A 71 -5.11 10.99 21.15
N LYS A 72 -5.00 10.56 22.39
CA LYS A 72 -6.03 10.84 23.39
C LYS A 72 -5.83 12.27 23.88
N ARG A 73 -6.90 13.05 23.88
CA ARG A 73 -6.89 14.39 24.46
C ARG A 73 -6.52 14.32 25.93
N THR A 74 -5.57 15.16 26.32
CA THR A 74 -5.10 15.32 27.69
C THR A 74 -5.43 16.73 28.18
N LYS A 75 -5.56 16.90 29.49
CA LYS A 75 -5.75 18.23 30.11
C LYS A 75 -4.51 19.12 29.98
N ASP A 76 -3.36 18.51 29.75
CA ASP A 76 -2.07 19.19 29.55
C ASP A 76 -1.69 19.07 28.07
N PRO A 77 -1.86 20.12 27.26
CA PRO A 77 -1.58 20.10 25.83
C PRO A 77 -0.12 19.74 25.49
N SER A 78 0.81 19.87 26.45
CA SER A 78 2.21 19.50 26.26
C SER A 78 2.43 17.98 26.32
N LYS A 79 1.52 17.24 26.95
CA LYS A 79 1.58 15.79 27.08
C LYS A 79 0.74 15.13 26.00
N ARG A 80 1.43 14.55 25.01
CA ARG A 80 0.80 13.73 23.97
C ARG A 80 0.61 12.32 24.47
N HIS A 81 -0.62 11.82 24.41
CA HIS A 81 -0.91 10.43 24.69
C HIS A 81 -1.23 9.69 23.40
N VAL A 82 -0.23 9.06 22.80
CA VAL A 82 -0.37 8.39 21.50
C VAL A 82 -1.01 7.02 21.68
N ILE A 83 -2.15 6.82 21.04
CA ILE A 83 -2.87 5.54 20.99
C ILE A 83 -2.28 4.66 19.88
N ALA A 84 -2.10 5.25 18.70
CA ALA A 84 -1.53 4.57 17.54
C ALA A 84 -0.87 5.56 16.59
N SER A 85 0.11 5.08 15.84
CA SER A 85 0.79 5.82 14.79
C SER A 85 1.00 4.97 13.54
N ALA A 86 1.13 5.63 12.39
CA ALA A 86 1.49 5.01 11.12
C ALA A 86 2.32 5.99 10.27
N ARG A 87 3.35 5.45 9.60
CA ARG A 87 4.19 6.18 8.65
C ARG A 87 3.65 6.02 7.24
N TYR A 88 3.68 7.10 6.48
CA TYR A 88 3.23 7.14 5.10
C TYR A 88 4.17 7.94 4.22
N ASP A 89 4.33 7.55 2.95
CA ASP A 89 5.17 8.30 2.02
C ASP A 89 4.69 9.75 1.85
N THR A 90 5.62 10.67 2.08
CA THR A 90 5.38 12.11 1.97
C THR A 90 5.03 12.46 0.53
N LYS A 91 3.86 13.08 0.35
CA LYS A 91 3.46 13.56 -0.98
C LYS A 91 4.22 14.83 -1.33
N PHE A 92 4.52 14.96 -2.61
CA PHE A 92 5.38 16.02 -3.14
C PHE A 92 4.88 17.46 -2.89
N ALA A 93 3.58 17.64 -2.65
CA ALA A 93 2.95 18.92 -2.36
C ALA A 93 2.28 18.86 -1.00
N ALA A 94 2.49 19.86 -0.14
CA ALA A 94 1.96 19.92 1.21
C ALA A 94 0.44 19.76 1.29
N ALA A 95 -0.31 20.42 0.41
CA ALA A 95 -1.78 20.27 0.35
C ALA A 95 -2.19 18.82 0.04
N ARG A 96 -1.50 18.16 -0.90
CA ARG A 96 -1.73 16.75 -1.24
C ARG A 96 -1.31 15.83 -0.10
N ASN A 97 -0.20 16.15 0.59
CA ASN A 97 0.29 15.39 1.72
C ASN A 97 -0.73 15.41 2.86
N ARG A 98 -1.25 16.59 3.19
CA ARG A 98 -2.29 16.77 4.22
C ARG A 98 -3.58 16.04 3.88
N ALA A 99 -4.06 16.14 2.63
CA ALA A 99 -5.24 15.42 2.19
C ALA A 99 -5.05 13.89 2.30
N PHE A 100 -3.89 13.40 1.84
CA PHE A 100 -3.53 11.98 1.94
C PHE A 100 -3.46 11.50 3.40
N LEU A 101 -2.86 12.28 4.30
CA LEU A 101 -2.77 11.94 5.71
C LEU A 101 -4.15 11.87 6.38
N ARG A 102 -5.07 12.78 6.02
CA ARG A 102 -6.45 12.74 6.53
C ARG A 102 -7.20 11.51 6.06
N GLU A 103 -7.01 11.10 4.81
CA GLU A 103 -7.60 9.86 4.31
C GLU A 103 -7.04 8.64 5.07
N LYS A 104 -5.72 8.57 5.21
CA LYS A 104 -5.06 7.42 5.84
C LYS A 104 -5.20 7.36 7.36
N SER A 105 -5.46 8.48 8.03
CA SER A 105 -5.72 8.48 9.46
C SER A 105 -7.08 7.87 9.82
N ILE A 106 -8.05 7.86 8.89
CA ILE A 106 -9.33 7.15 9.07
C ILE A 106 -9.11 5.64 9.13
N TRP A 107 -8.26 5.07 8.28
CA TRP A 107 -7.96 3.63 8.34
C TRP A 107 -7.30 3.23 9.65
N LEU A 108 -6.39 4.08 10.15
CA LEU A 108 -5.77 3.89 11.46
C LEU A 108 -6.83 3.96 12.57
N LEU A 109 -7.79 4.89 12.46
CA LEU A 109 -8.89 5.06 13.40
C LEU A 109 -9.82 3.84 13.42
N GLU A 110 -10.29 3.40 12.25
CA GLU A 110 -11.15 2.22 12.12
C GLU A 110 -10.49 0.97 12.71
N ARG A 111 -9.19 0.77 12.45
CA ARG A 111 -8.41 -0.32 13.04
C ARG A 111 -8.44 -0.29 14.57
N GLU A 112 -8.21 0.87 15.18
CA GLU A 112 -8.18 0.99 16.65
C GLU A 112 -9.58 0.94 17.28
N LEU A 113 -10.61 1.45 16.61
CA LEU A 113 -12.00 1.28 17.05
C LEU A 113 -12.42 -0.20 17.01
N ALA A 114 -12.07 -0.92 15.94
CA ALA A 114 -12.30 -2.36 15.82
C ALA A 114 -11.51 -3.16 16.85
N ARG A 115 -10.27 -2.74 17.18
CA ARG A 115 -9.48 -3.36 18.24
C ARG A 115 -10.21 -3.23 19.59
N ILE A 116 -10.65 -2.02 19.95
CA ILE A 116 -11.33 -1.77 21.22
C ILE A 116 -12.67 -2.50 21.31
N SER A 117 -13.43 -2.60 20.22
CA SER A 117 -14.70 -3.34 20.24
C SER A 117 -14.52 -4.82 20.57
N VAL A 118 -13.36 -5.40 20.24
CA VAL A 118 -13.02 -6.80 20.54
C VAL A 118 -12.32 -6.94 21.89
N THR A 119 -11.33 -6.09 22.20
CA THR A 119 -10.47 -6.25 23.39
C THR A 119 -10.92 -5.46 24.61
N GLY A 120 -11.71 -4.40 24.43
CA GLY A 120 -12.07 -3.44 25.46
C GLY A 120 -10.91 -2.56 25.97
N GLN A 121 -9.73 -2.63 25.35
CA GLN A 121 -8.51 -1.99 25.82
C GLN A 121 -7.88 -1.09 24.76
N ILE A 122 -7.41 0.09 25.18
CA ILE A 122 -6.66 1.02 24.34
C ILE A 122 -5.20 0.55 24.26
N ALA A 123 -4.62 0.55 23.06
CA ALA A 123 -3.18 0.38 22.90
C ALA A 123 -2.43 1.63 23.40
N HIS A 124 -1.30 1.44 24.08
CA HIS A 124 -0.41 2.52 24.48
C HIS A 124 0.90 2.42 23.70
N GLN A 125 1.31 3.52 23.08
CA GLN A 125 2.68 3.71 22.59
C GLN A 125 3.39 4.70 23.52
N ASP A 126 4.45 4.23 24.18
CA ASP A 126 5.16 5.00 25.22
C ASP A 126 5.92 6.21 24.66
N GLU A 127 6.28 6.21 23.38
CA GLU A 127 6.99 7.33 22.74
C GLU A 127 6.36 7.73 21.40
N ALA A 128 6.03 9.01 21.29
CA ALA A 128 5.65 9.61 20.02
C ALA A 128 6.91 9.80 19.17
N GLU A 129 7.00 9.12 18.03
CA GLU A 129 8.04 9.42 17.04
C GLU A 129 8.05 10.91 16.69
N ALA A 130 9.23 11.51 16.56
CA ALA A 130 9.33 12.93 16.23
C ALA A 130 8.80 13.22 14.80
N SER A 131 7.92 14.20 14.68
CA SER A 131 7.56 14.79 13.38
C SER A 131 8.69 15.69 12.86
N ALA A 132 8.63 16.05 11.57
CA ALA A 132 9.57 17.03 11.04
C ALA A 132 9.45 18.38 11.77
N ASN A 133 10.54 19.15 11.75
CA ASN A 133 10.56 20.49 12.33
C ASN A 133 9.43 21.35 11.80
N GLU A 134 8.89 22.23 12.65
CA GLU A 134 7.87 23.18 12.21
C GLU A 134 8.48 24.15 11.17
N PRO A 135 7.84 24.28 10.00
CA PRO A 135 8.35 25.12 8.94
C PRO A 135 8.17 26.60 9.31
N GLN A 136 9.18 27.41 9.00
CA GLN A 136 9.15 28.86 9.18
C GLN A 136 8.89 29.57 7.85
N ALA A 137 8.43 30.82 7.91
CA ALA A 137 8.10 31.61 6.72
C ALA A 137 9.27 31.71 5.71
N HIS A 138 10.50 31.75 6.19
CA HIS A 138 11.70 31.81 5.35
C HIS A 138 11.94 30.52 4.52
N ASN A 139 11.29 29.41 4.86
CA ASN A 139 11.38 28.16 4.09
C ASN A 139 10.46 28.16 2.86
N LEU A 140 9.49 29.08 2.78
CA LEU A 140 8.47 29.12 1.73
C LEU A 140 9.05 29.32 0.31
N PRO A 141 10.00 30.24 0.06
CA PRO A 141 10.55 30.43 -1.29
C PRO A 141 11.25 29.17 -1.83
N ARG A 142 12.04 28.50 -0.97
CA ARG A 142 12.73 27.25 -1.32
C ARG A 142 11.73 26.14 -1.61
N TYR A 143 10.68 26.03 -0.81
CA TYR A 143 9.62 25.06 -1.06
C TYR A 143 8.87 25.34 -2.37
N LEU A 144 8.54 26.61 -2.65
CA LEU A 144 7.86 26.99 -3.89
C LEU A 144 8.71 26.64 -5.12
N LEU A 145 10.01 26.92 -5.08
CA LEU A 145 10.95 26.52 -6.15
C LEU A 145 11.01 24.99 -6.34
N LYS A 146 11.06 24.23 -5.25
CA LYS A 146 11.04 22.76 -5.30
C LYS A 146 9.73 22.23 -5.89
N LEU A 147 8.61 22.84 -5.50
CA LEU A 147 7.27 22.48 -5.98
C LEU A 147 7.14 22.78 -7.48
N THR A 148 7.58 23.96 -7.94
CA THR A 148 7.55 24.32 -9.36
C THR A 148 8.41 23.37 -10.18
N CYS A 149 9.65 23.07 -9.76
CA CYS A 149 10.50 22.09 -10.43
C CYS A 149 9.86 20.69 -10.51
N LYS A 150 9.17 20.23 -9.45
CA LYS A 150 8.48 18.93 -9.48
C LYS A 150 7.26 18.92 -10.40
N LEU A 151 6.53 20.04 -10.48
CA LEU A 151 5.39 20.17 -11.39
C LEU A 151 5.86 20.24 -12.84
N THR A 152 6.90 21.01 -13.14
CA THR A 152 7.48 21.08 -14.49
C THR A 152 8.04 19.75 -14.95
N ALA A 153 8.76 19.02 -14.09
CA ALA A 153 9.23 17.67 -14.39
C ALA A 153 8.09 16.72 -14.80
N ARG A 154 6.96 16.74 -14.07
CA ARG A 154 5.80 15.91 -14.43
C ARG A 154 5.15 16.31 -15.75
N VAL A 155 5.07 17.60 -16.04
CA VAL A 155 4.57 18.08 -17.34
C VAL A 155 5.48 17.59 -18.46
N VAL A 156 6.80 17.67 -18.26
CA VAL A 156 7.80 17.12 -19.20
C VAL A 156 7.61 15.62 -19.38
N ASP A 157 7.38 14.85 -18.31
CA ASP A 157 7.13 13.41 -18.40
C ASP A 157 5.86 13.07 -19.19
N VAL A 158 4.78 13.84 -19.00
CA VAL A 158 3.54 13.69 -19.79
C VAL A 158 3.79 14.01 -21.27
N ILE A 159 4.57 15.04 -21.57
CA ILE A 159 4.92 15.39 -22.95
C ILE A 159 5.81 14.30 -23.57
N LYS A 160 6.81 13.82 -22.85
CA LYS A 160 7.66 12.69 -23.29
C LYS A 160 6.81 11.47 -23.61
N LYS A 161 5.86 11.11 -22.75
CA LYS A 161 4.91 10.00 -22.99
C LYS A 161 4.11 10.21 -24.28
N LYS A 162 3.61 11.42 -24.52
CA LYS A 162 2.89 11.76 -25.78
C LYS A 162 3.78 11.71 -27.01
N LEU A 163 5.08 11.98 -26.87
CA LEU A 163 6.07 11.91 -27.93
C LEU A 163 6.69 10.50 -28.12
N GLY A 164 6.09 9.48 -27.52
CA GLY A 164 6.55 8.08 -27.65
C GLY A 164 7.71 7.71 -26.73
N GLY A 165 8.04 8.56 -25.75
CA GLY A 165 8.96 8.20 -24.67
C GLY A 165 8.31 7.18 -23.74
N THR A 166 8.98 6.06 -23.52
CA THR A 166 8.57 5.08 -22.52
C THR A 166 8.74 5.70 -21.11
N PRO A 167 7.73 5.63 -20.23
CA PRO A 167 7.93 5.91 -18.80
C PRO A 167 9.09 5.07 -18.27
N LYS A 168 9.67 5.44 -17.11
CA LYS A 168 10.52 4.49 -16.38
C LYS A 168 9.63 3.26 -16.09
N PRO A 169 9.86 2.12 -16.77
CA PRO A 169 8.95 1.00 -16.68
C PRO A 169 9.06 0.36 -15.30
N PHE A 170 8.04 -0.42 -14.90
CA PHE A 170 8.27 -1.43 -13.88
C PHE A 170 9.45 -2.32 -14.30
N GLY A 171 10.21 -2.84 -13.36
CA GLY A 171 11.40 -3.60 -13.68
C GLY A 171 11.77 -4.48 -12.50
N LEU A 172 12.45 -5.57 -12.79
CA LEU A 172 12.93 -6.48 -11.78
C LEU A 172 14.31 -6.04 -11.31
N SER A 173 14.56 -6.16 -10.01
CA SER A 173 15.88 -5.94 -9.43
C SER A 173 16.20 -7.08 -8.47
N ILE A 174 17.46 -7.50 -8.44
CA ILE A 174 17.95 -8.58 -7.60
C ILE A 174 18.84 -8.02 -6.51
N ALA A 175 18.59 -8.44 -5.27
CA ALA A 175 19.42 -8.17 -4.11
C ALA A 175 19.63 -9.46 -3.31
N GLN A 176 20.78 -9.56 -2.66
CA GLN A 176 21.11 -10.68 -1.77
C GLN A 176 20.61 -10.38 -0.35
N GLY A 177 20.00 -11.38 0.30
CA GLY A 177 19.54 -11.28 1.68
C GLY A 177 18.26 -12.06 1.96
N THR A 178 17.75 -11.95 3.18
CA THR A 178 16.42 -12.41 3.56
C THR A 178 15.40 -11.28 3.33
N PRO A 179 14.08 -11.56 3.28
CA PRO A 179 13.05 -10.53 3.14
C PRO A 179 13.13 -9.37 4.15
N LEU A 180 13.75 -9.59 5.32
CA LEU A 180 13.90 -8.57 6.37
C LEU A 180 15.30 -7.95 6.44
N SER A 181 16.27 -8.44 5.66
CA SER A 181 17.68 -8.04 5.78
C SER A 181 18.31 -7.55 4.48
N PHE A 182 17.65 -7.71 3.34
CA PHE A 182 18.18 -7.21 2.07
C PHE A 182 18.14 -5.68 2.02
N ASP A 183 19.09 -5.08 1.32
CA ASP A 183 19.16 -3.64 1.10
C ASP A 183 18.70 -3.32 -0.33
N PRO A 184 17.49 -2.76 -0.52
CA PRO A 184 16.98 -2.43 -1.85
C PRO A 184 17.89 -1.46 -2.62
N ALA A 185 18.66 -0.61 -1.92
CA ALA A 185 19.56 0.34 -2.56
C ALA A 185 20.78 -0.32 -3.20
N LYS A 186 21.08 -1.56 -2.84
CA LYS A 186 22.16 -2.38 -3.42
C LYS A 186 21.65 -3.35 -4.48
N ALA A 187 20.37 -3.29 -4.83
CA ALA A 187 19.81 -4.16 -5.84
C ALA A 187 20.38 -3.85 -7.23
N THR A 188 20.63 -4.90 -8.01
CA THR A 188 21.04 -4.78 -9.41
C THR A 188 19.79 -4.92 -10.29
N GLU A 189 19.55 -3.94 -11.15
CA GLU A 189 18.40 -3.93 -12.06
C GLU A 189 18.60 -4.93 -13.21
N ILE A 190 17.58 -5.72 -13.50
CA ILE A 190 17.51 -6.58 -14.67
C ILE A 190 16.99 -5.75 -15.83
N ALA A 191 17.70 -5.73 -16.94
CA ALA A 191 17.29 -4.97 -18.12
C ALA A 191 15.99 -5.52 -18.71
N ASN A 192 14.99 -4.66 -18.87
CA ASN A 192 13.78 -5.02 -19.59
C ASN A 192 14.05 -5.17 -21.09
N PRO A 193 13.35 -6.08 -21.79
CA PRO A 193 13.28 -6.06 -23.24
C PRO A 193 12.75 -4.71 -23.76
N LYS A 194 13.19 -4.30 -24.95
CA LYS A 194 12.79 -3.01 -25.52
C LYS A 194 11.28 -2.99 -25.78
N GLY A 195 10.58 -2.02 -25.18
CA GLY A 195 9.13 -1.90 -25.33
C GLY A 195 8.33 -2.79 -24.39
N HIS A 196 8.99 -3.42 -23.42
CA HIS A 196 8.36 -4.28 -22.44
C HIS A 196 8.68 -3.83 -21.01
N TYR A 197 7.90 -4.34 -20.05
CA TYR A 197 8.27 -4.33 -18.64
C TYR A 197 8.12 -5.71 -18.02
N LEU A 198 8.98 -6.02 -17.06
CA LEU A 198 8.94 -7.28 -16.31
C LEU A 198 8.38 -7.03 -14.90
N ALA A 199 7.44 -7.86 -14.45
CA ALA A 199 6.76 -7.72 -13.16
C ALA A 199 6.49 -9.08 -12.47
N ASP A 200 6.03 -9.03 -11.23
CA ASP A 200 5.58 -10.18 -10.42
C ASP A 200 6.53 -11.40 -10.42
N PRO A 201 7.76 -11.25 -9.91
CA PRO A 201 8.77 -12.30 -9.90
C PRO A 201 8.46 -13.43 -8.89
N PHE A 202 8.44 -14.68 -9.36
CA PHE A 202 8.35 -15.89 -8.53
C PHE A 202 9.51 -16.84 -8.77
N PHE A 203 10.23 -17.15 -7.69
CA PHE A 203 11.32 -18.13 -7.73
C PHE A 203 10.79 -19.56 -7.72
N ALA A 204 11.42 -20.41 -8.53
CA ALA A 204 11.28 -21.85 -8.45
C ALA A 204 12.64 -22.53 -8.56
N GLN A 205 12.90 -23.54 -7.72
CA GLN A 205 14.13 -24.32 -7.76
C GLN A 205 13.86 -25.71 -8.32
N ARG A 206 14.72 -26.15 -9.24
CA ARG A 206 14.70 -27.51 -9.79
C ARG A 206 16.09 -27.90 -10.28
N ASP A 207 16.53 -29.11 -9.97
CA ASP A 207 17.81 -29.67 -10.46
C ASP A 207 19.04 -28.76 -10.21
N ASN A 208 19.09 -28.10 -9.04
CA ASN A 208 20.09 -27.09 -8.65
C ASN A 208 20.11 -25.81 -9.51
N GLU A 209 19.13 -25.62 -10.39
CA GLU A 209 18.93 -24.37 -11.13
C GLU A 209 17.84 -23.51 -10.49
N THR A 210 18.00 -22.20 -10.60
CA THR A 210 16.99 -21.22 -10.17
C THR A 210 16.26 -20.69 -11.39
N TYR A 211 14.96 -20.90 -11.42
CA TYR A 211 14.04 -20.36 -12.41
C TYR A 211 13.32 -19.16 -11.81
N LEU A 212 13.07 -18.16 -12.66
CA LEU A 212 12.29 -16.99 -12.32
C LEU A 212 11.10 -16.90 -13.29
N PHE A 213 9.90 -17.08 -12.75
CA PHE A 213 8.64 -16.81 -13.45
C PHE A 213 8.26 -15.35 -13.25
N PHE A 214 7.75 -14.69 -14.27
CA PHE A 214 7.40 -13.28 -14.23
C PHE A 214 6.33 -12.94 -15.28
N GLU A 215 5.66 -11.82 -15.10
CA GLU A 215 4.86 -11.20 -16.14
C GLU A 215 5.79 -10.40 -17.08
N ASP A 216 5.68 -10.64 -18.38
CA ASP A 216 6.27 -9.84 -19.45
C ASP A 216 5.13 -9.05 -20.13
N TYR A 217 5.08 -7.74 -19.89
CA TYR A 217 4.06 -6.86 -20.50
C TYR A 217 4.61 -6.15 -21.73
N ASP A 218 3.92 -6.28 -22.85
CA ASP A 218 4.24 -5.62 -24.11
C ASP A 218 3.44 -4.31 -24.28
N TYR A 219 4.13 -3.16 -24.34
CA TYR A 219 3.52 -1.85 -24.55
C TYR A 219 2.89 -1.66 -25.93
N ALA A 220 3.26 -2.45 -26.94
CA ALA A 220 2.69 -2.35 -28.28
C ALA A 220 1.31 -3.01 -28.36
N THR A 221 1.09 -4.09 -27.60
CA THR A 221 -0.16 -4.84 -27.62
C THR A 221 -1.04 -4.59 -26.39
N ASP A 222 -0.49 -3.97 -25.34
CA ASP A 222 -1.09 -3.84 -24.01
C ASP A 222 -1.46 -5.21 -23.39
N LEU A 223 -0.59 -6.20 -23.60
CA LEU A 223 -0.79 -7.58 -23.15
C LEU A 223 0.32 -8.02 -22.21
N GLY A 224 -0.07 -8.57 -21.06
CA GLY A 224 0.79 -9.38 -20.19
C GLY A 224 0.79 -10.84 -20.62
N LYS A 225 1.98 -11.44 -20.61
CA LYS A 225 2.18 -12.89 -20.77
C LYS A 225 3.06 -13.41 -19.64
N LEU A 226 2.88 -14.68 -19.30
CA LEU A 226 3.67 -15.32 -18.24
C LEU A 226 4.89 -15.97 -18.87
N SER A 227 6.07 -15.51 -18.48
CA SER A 227 7.35 -15.95 -19.03
C SER A 227 8.24 -16.50 -17.94
N VAL A 228 9.26 -17.25 -18.33
CA VAL A 228 10.24 -17.83 -17.42
C VAL A 228 11.65 -17.64 -17.95
N GLY A 229 12.57 -17.37 -17.05
CA GLY A 229 14.00 -17.32 -17.32
C GLY A 229 14.79 -18.15 -16.30
N ARG A 230 16.01 -18.51 -16.67
CA ARG A 230 16.99 -19.06 -15.73
C ARG A 230 17.78 -17.91 -15.11
N LEU A 231 17.86 -17.90 -13.80
CA LEU A 231 18.68 -16.95 -13.06
C LEU A 231 20.01 -17.61 -12.69
N ASP A 232 21.12 -17.01 -13.13
CA ASP A 232 22.47 -17.45 -12.78
C ASP A 232 23.30 -16.24 -12.34
N ASN A 233 23.84 -16.27 -11.13
CA ASN A 233 24.68 -15.20 -10.55
C ASN A 233 24.12 -13.77 -10.64
N GLY A 234 22.79 -13.61 -10.69
CA GLY A 234 22.10 -12.32 -10.82
C GLY A 234 21.69 -11.95 -12.25
N ASP A 235 22.13 -12.72 -13.25
CA ASP A 235 21.78 -12.54 -14.65
C ASP A 235 20.59 -13.42 -15.04
N LEU A 236 19.55 -12.80 -15.57
CA LEU A 236 18.35 -13.48 -16.05
C LEU A 236 18.47 -13.81 -17.54
N THR A 237 18.54 -15.09 -17.87
CA THR A 237 18.44 -15.59 -19.25
C THR A 237 17.00 -16.02 -19.53
N ILE A 238 16.27 -15.28 -20.35
CA ILE A 238 14.89 -15.61 -20.72
C ILE A 238 14.87 -16.93 -21.51
N ILE A 239 14.07 -17.89 -21.05
CA ILE A 239 13.88 -19.20 -21.71
C ILE A 239 12.72 -19.10 -22.71
N GLY A 240 11.61 -18.50 -22.30
CA GLY A 240 10.43 -18.31 -23.16
C GLY A 240 9.15 -18.10 -22.37
N ASP A 241 8.04 -18.14 -23.11
CA ASP A 241 6.70 -17.95 -22.58
C ASP A 241 6.13 -19.28 -22.10
N THR A 242 5.47 -19.27 -20.95
CA THR A 242 4.77 -20.45 -20.44
C THR A 242 3.53 -20.68 -21.31
N HIS A 243 3.31 -21.91 -21.75
CA HIS A 243 2.12 -22.31 -22.50
C HIS A 243 0.89 -22.43 -21.60
N ALA A 244 0.90 -21.74 -20.46
CA ALA A 244 -0.03 -21.90 -19.37
C ALA A 244 -1.33 -21.12 -19.54
N ALA A 245 -1.49 -20.24 -20.54
CA ALA A 245 -2.73 -19.47 -20.60
C ALA A 245 -3.00 -18.78 -21.95
N PRO A 246 -4.27 -18.45 -22.26
CA PRO A 246 -4.62 -17.42 -23.24
C PRO A 246 -3.91 -16.09 -22.93
N PRO A 247 -3.82 -15.15 -23.88
CA PRO A 247 -3.22 -13.83 -23.61
C PRO A 247 -3.90 -13.13 -22.42
N HIS A 248 -3.18 -12.22 -21.75
CA HIS A 248 -3.61 -11.40 -20.59
C HIS A 248 -3.60 -12.09 -19.21
N HIS A 249 -2.50 -12.74 -18.81
CA HIS A 249 -2.33 -13.20 -17.42
C HIS A 249 -1.11 -12.54 -16.80
N SER A 250 -1.24 -12.16 -15.53
CA SER A 250 -0.22 -11.59 -14.64
C SER A 250 0.00 -12.51 -13.45
N TYR A 251 0.95 -12.15 -12.57
CA TYR A 251 1.15 -12.81 -11.28
C TYR A 251 1.30 -14.34 -11.32
N PRO A 252 2.40 -14.89 -11.90
CA PRO A 252 2.57 -16.34 -12.03
C PRO A 252 2.99 -16.99 -10.70
N PHE A 253 2.08 -17.08 -9.72
CA PHE A 253 2.39 -17.70 -8.44
C PHE A 253 2.72 -19.19 -8.61
N VAL A 254 3.99 -19.57 -8.46
CA VAL A 254 4.48 -20.96 -8.62
C VAL A 254 4.80 -21.59 -7.27
N PHE A 255 4.35 -22.83 -7.06
CA PHE A 255 4.64 -23.59 -5.84
C PHE A 255 4.71 -25.10 -6.10
N ASN A 256 5.39 -25.82 -5.21
CA ASN A 256 5.49 -27.28 -5.25
C ASN A 256 4.57 -27.92 -4.21
N HIS A 257 3.85 -28.96 -4.60
CA HIS A 257 3.02 -29.76 -3.70
C HIS A 257 2.94 -31.20 -4.20
N ASP A 258 3.13 -32.17 -3.29
CA ASP A 258 3.04 -33.61 -3.57
C ASP A 258 3.83 -34.07 -4.81
N GLY A 259 5.06 -33.58 -4.96
CA GLY A 259 5.95 -33.95 -6.07
C GLY A 259 5.60 -33.31 -7.42
N HIS A 260 4.60 -32.43 -7.46
CA HIS A 260 4.20 -31.68 -8.64
C HIS A 260 4.44 -30.18 -8.45
N THR A 261 4.62 -29.47 -9.56
CA THR A 261 4.71 -28.02 -9.58
C THR A 261 3.44 -27.44 -10.16
N TYR A 262 2.89 -26.45 -9.47
CA TYR A 262 1.66 -25.76 -9.82
C TYR A 262 1.91 -24.27 -10.05
N MET A 263 1.06 -23.68 -10.88
CA MET A 263 1.01 -22.25 -11.13
C MET A 263 -0.43 -21.77 -10.95
N VAL A 264 -0.58 -20.62 -10.31
CA VAL A 264 -1.87 -19.93 -10.13
C VAL A 264 -1.68 -18.52 -10.65
N PRO A 265 -2.04 -18.25 -11.92
CA PRO A 265 -1.98 -16.91 -12.47
C PRO A 265 -3.13 -16.04 -11.95
N GLU A 266 -3.00 -14.72 -12.02
CA GLU A 266 -4.14 -13.83 -11.77
C GLU A 266 -5.21 -14.03 -12.85
N THR A 267 -6.44 -14.34 -12.40
CA THR A 267 -7.61 -14.54 -13.27
C THR A 267 -8.84 -13.77 -12.77
N ALA A 268 -8.64 -12.66 -12.06
CA ALA A 268 -9.70 -11.82 -11.49
C ALA A 268 -10.77 -11.44 -12.53
N SER A 269 -10.35 -11.11 -13.75
CA SER A 269 -11.24 -10.76 -14.87
C SER A 269 -12.22 -11.87 -15.27
N LYS A 270 -11.89 -13.13 -14.97
CA LYS A 270 -12.74 -14.31 -15.18
C LYS A 270 -13.63 -14.62 -13.97
N SER A 271 -13.48 -13.91 -12.85
CA SER A 271 -14.18 -14.18 -11.59
C SER A 271 -14.10 -15.66 -11.17
N ALA A 272 -12.92 -16.24 -11.33
CA ALA A 272 -12.60 -17.60 -10.91
C ALA A 272 -11.08 -17.72 -10.71
N LEU A 273 -10.66 -18.74 -9.97
CA LEU A 273 -9.27 -19.08 -9.73
C LEU A 273 -8.87 -20.28 -10.59
N GLU A 274 -7.94 -20.09 -11.52
CA GLU A 274 -7.42 -21.21 -12.33
C GLU A 274 -6.14 -21.80 -11.70
N VAL A 275 -6.10 -23.13 -11.61
CA VAL A 275 -4.91 -23.86 -11.14
C VAL A 275 -4.32 -24.65 -12.29
N TRP A 276 -3.03 -24.47 -12.52
CA TRP A 276 -2.27 -25.10 -13.59
C TRP A 276 -1.19 -26.00 -13.01
N ARG A 277 -0.94 -27.15 -13.65
CA ARG A 277 0.12 -28.09 -13.28
C ARG A 277 1.17 -28.14 -14.38
N SER A 278 2.44 -28.15 -14.01
CA SER A 278 3.53 -28.28 -14.97
C SER A 278 3.54 -29.68 -15.61
N THR A 279 3.56 -29.71 -16.94
CA THR A 279 3.64 -30.94 -17.74
C THR A 279 5.03 -31.14 -18.35
N THR A 280 5.68 -30.06 -18.77
CA THR A 280 7.04 -30.07 -19.32
C THR A 280 7.80 -28.88 -18.76
N TRP A 281 8.63 -29.11 -17.75
CA TRP A 281 9.32 -28.02 -17.08
C TRP A 281 10.31 -27.27 -17.99
N PRO A 282 10.38 -25.93 -17.95
CA PRO A 282 9.53 -24.99 -17.20
C PRO A 282 8.34 -24.41 -18.02
N LEU A 283 8.20 -24.76 -19.30
CA LEU A 283 7.32 -24.06 -20.25
C LEU A 283 5.93 -24.69 -20.42
N GLY A 284 5.80 -26.00 -20.21
CA GLY A 284 4.57 -26.75 -20.42
C GLY A 284 3.71 -26.80 -19.16
N TRP A 285 2.44 -26.42 -19.31
CA TRP A 285 1.45 -26.35 -18.25
C TRP A 285 0.08 -26.80 -18.76
N GLU A 286 -0.70 -27.42 -17.89
CA GLU A 286 -2.09 -27.79 -18.17
C GLU A 286 -3.01 -27.32 -17.04
N ARG A 287 -4.21 -26.86 -17.37
CA ARG A 287 -5.19 -26.44 -16.36
C ARG A 287 -5.78 -27.68 -15.71
N VAL A 288 -5.61 -27.80 -14.40
CA VAL A 288 -6.10 -28.94 -13.60
C VAL A 288 -7.35 -28.61 -12.80
N GLY A 289 -7.71 -27.34 -12.66
CA GLY A 289 -8.93 -26.96 -11.97
C GLY A 289 -9.31 -25.49 -12.13
N ILE A 290 -10.59 -25.22 -11.90
CA ILE A 290 -11.17 -23.89 -11.70
C ILE A 290 -11.83 -23.92 -10.32
N GLN A 291 -11.53 -22.95 -9.48
CA GLN A 291 -12.03 -22.84 -8.11
C GLN A 291 -12.61 -21.45 -7.87
N LEU A 292 -13.36 -21.28 -6.78
CA LEU A 292 -13.92 -19.97 -6.38
C LEU A 292 -14.70 -19.25 -7.49
N GLU A 293 -15.45 -20.01 -8.28
CA GLU A 293 -16.27 -19.44 -9.36
C GLU A 293 -17.27 -18.40 -8.83
N GLY A 294 -17.35 -17.26 -9.52
CA GLY A 294 -18.13 -16.09 -9.10
C GLY A 294 -17.40 -15.14 -8.16
N ILE A 295 -16.15 -15.43 -7.78
CA ILE A 295 -15.33 -14.58 -6.92
C ILE A 295 -14.18 -13.98 -7.73
N SER A 296 -14.04 -12.66 -7.68
CA SER A 296 -12.92 -11.95 -8.27
C SER A 296 -11.70 -12.04 -7.34
N CYS A 297 -10.77 -12.94 -7.67
CA CYS A 297 -9.52 -13.16 -6.95
C CYS A 297 -8.34 -12.51 -7.70
N ALA A 298 -7.65 -11.55 -7.09
CA ALA A 298 -6.47 -10.88 -7.62
C ALA A 298 -5.20 -11.32 -6.87
N ASP A 299 -4.06 -11.37 -7.54
CA ASP A 299 -2.75 -11.69 -6.93
C ASP A 299 -2.75 -12.89 -5.96
N THR A 300 -3.45 -13.98 -6.31
CA THR A 300 -3.70 -15.08 -5.37
C THR A 300 -2.43 -15.84 -5.00
N SER A 301 -2.17 -15.96 -3.70
CA SER A 301 -1.03 -16.69 -3.14
C SER A 301 -1.46 -17.73 -2.11
N PHE A 302 -0.76 -18.87 -2.11
CA PHE A 302 -0.98 -19.96 -1.15
C PHE A 302 0.18 -20.09 -0.17
N VAL A 303 -0.14 -20.31 1.10
CA VAL A 303 0.85 -20.61 2.13
C VAL A 303 0.38 -21.79 2.95
N LYS A 304 1.16 -22.87 2.99
CA LYS A 304 0.95 -23.96 3.96
C LYS A 304 1.64 -23.58 5.26
N ARG A 305 0.89 -23.56 6.36
CA ARG A 305 1.40 -23.43 7.72
C ARG A 305 0.90 -24.60 8.55
N ASP A 306 1.82 -25.39 9.08
CA ASP A 306 1.54 -26.67 9.70
C ASP A 306 0.75 -27.58 8.74
N GLU A 307 -0.43 -28.08 9.12
CA GLU A 307 -1.31 -28.85 8.25
C GLU A 307 -2.42 -28.01 7.58
N THR A 308 -2.38 -26.68 7.71
CA THR A 308 -3.41 -25.80 7.18
C THR A 308 -2.91 -25.01 5.97
N TRP A 309 -3.71 -24.99 4.91
CA TRP A 309 -3.51 -24.10 3.77
C TRP A 309 -4.24 -22.79 3.95
N TRP A 310 -3.53 -21.70 3.69
CA TRP A 310 -4.06 -20.34 3.67
C TRP A 310 -4.00 -19.79 2.26
N LEU A 311 -5.08 -19.15 1.83
CA LEU A 311 -5.21 -18.46 0.55
C LEU A 311 -5.35 -16.97 0.84
N PHE A 312 -4.53 -16.15 0.17
CA PHE A 312 -4.59 -14.70 0.19
C PHE A 312 -4.87 -14.20 -1.22
N THR A 313 -5.85 -13.31 -1.38
CA THR A 313 -6.31 -12.79 -2.67
C THR A 313 -7.05 -11.47 -2.52
#